data_AF-A0A1H3QBI6-F1
#
_entry.id   AF-A0A1H3QBI6-F1
#
_cell.length_a   1.000
_cell.length_b   1.000
_cell.length_c   1.000
_cell.angle_alpha   90.00
_cell.angle_beta   90.00
_cell.angle_gamma   90.00
#
_symmetry.space_group_name_H-M   'P 1'
#
loop_
_entity.id
_entity.type
_entity.pdbx_description
1 polymer ?
#
loop_
_entity_poly.entity_id
_entity_poly.type
_entity_poly.pdbx_seq_one_letter_code
_entity_poly.pdbx_strand_id
1 'polypeptide(L)'
;MKKGHNDQSHRFGPWIAFARIFLGVFWLYEVIIGHNWKVGHPEWVGAGAGEYVINAGTQAIQDGTWAWFGWVWTELVIPYAAFWSYFVIALQLAFGILFIFGLFTRPTAIIAMAFDLSVFFLGNSRIPPLFSIGHIFMLLTNAGMFYGLDALVKQKVKDVATTSKKIIHFLLHLPVVNDNTRPYFIAASVTASIYYFLKIPMMETVRIQMVSLELAALFALGAFLFYMSKQQKDVISLAGSGVRIFIGFKFLHEIFVRDVPALNGMPGWGKPEQLTEVFQIIVDQHWPIISTIVNQAFIPTAAFWAIVFAIVQTLVGIMLVFGWKTQFAAKTGLVFVGLLILLGFTRYTAFIFGYLVTIIGVYGGRFASLDSKKAQTEIRSHFISGKLMAVLLGVSLAAFAATIISGMVPDGYSETMGGFVGSFITIFPALFIVTGYLQRKESVSVQNGSPTKEAA
;
A
#
# COMPACT_ATOMS: atom_id res chain seq x y z
N MET A 1 -7.46 2.18 36.28
CA MET A 1 -6.78 2.67 35.05
C MET A 1 -7.10 1.91 33.74
N LYS A 2 -8.08 0.98 33.67
CA LYS A 2 -8.40 0.22 32.43
C LYS A 2 -9.37 0.90 31.43
N LYS A 3 -9.99 2.04 31.76
CA LYS A 3 -10.97 2.72 30.89
C LYS A 3 -10.39 3.36 29.61
N GLY A 4 -9.08 3.65 29.56
CA GLY A 4 -8.47 4.38 28.44
C GLY A 4 -8.17 3.57 27.18
N HIS A 5 -8.08 2.23 27.27
CA HIS A 5 -7.70 1.40 26.10
C HIS A 5 -8.86 1.13 25.13
N ASN A 6 -10.10 1.04 25.62
CA ASN A 6 -11.26 0.77 24.74
C ASN A 6 -11.62 1.97 23.85
N ASP A 7 -11.37 3.21 24.28
CA ASP A 7 -11.74 4.41 23.50
C ASP A 7 -10.85 4.56 22.24
N GLN A 8 -9.57 4.17 22.32
CA GLN A 8 -8.65 4.26 21.16
C GLN A 8 -8.97 3.26 20.05
N SER A 9 -9.38 2.03 20.39
CA SER A 9 -9.72 1.03 19.38
C SER A 9 -10.95 1.43 18.55
N HIS A 10 -11.94 2.09 19.18
CA HIS A 10 -13.12 2.57 18.47
C HIS A 10 -12.81 3.71 17.51
N ARG A 11 -11.88 4.61 17.87
CA ARG A 11 -11.57 5.77 17.00
C ARG A 11 -10.79 5.40 15.74
N PHE A 12 -9.89 4.41 15.83
CA PHE A 12 -9.02 4.03 14.72
C PHE A 12 -9.52 2.81 13.93
N GLY A 13 -10.45 2.04 14.48
CA GLY A 13 -10.95 0.81 13.86
C GLY A 13 -11.40 0.97 12.41
N PRO A 14 -12.21 1.98 12.06
CA PRO A 14 -12.62 2.20 10.67
C PRO A 14 -11.45 2.49 9.72
N TRP A 15 -10.41 3.18 10.19
CA TRP A 15 -9.24 3.52 9.39
C TRP A 15 -8.26 2.35 9.23
N ILE A 16 -8.19 1.47 10.23
CA ILE A 16 -7.47 0.19 10.12
C ILE A 16 -8.19 -0.72 9.12
N ALA A 17 -9.52 -0.78 9.18
CA ALA A 17 -10.32 -1.51 8.20
C ALA A 17 -10.17 -0.92 6.79
N PHE A 18 -10.14 0.42 6.64
CA PHE A 18 -9.83 1.08 5.39
C PHE A 18 -8.51 0.57 4.81
N ALA A 19 -7.41 0.62 5.57
CA ALA A 19 -6.09 0.21 5.10
C ALA A 19 -6.08 -1.27 4.66
N ARG A 20 -6.78 -2.14 5.39
CA ARG A 20 -6.92 -3.56 5.08
C ARG A 20 -7.68 -3.80 3.78
N ILE A 21 -8.86 -3.18 3.65
CA ILE A 21 -9.71 -3.32 2.46
C ILE A 21 -9.03 -2.70 1.25
N PHE A 22 -8.41 -1.53 1.41
CA PHE A 22 -7.58 -0.88 0.41
C PHE A 22 -6.51 -1.84 -0.12
N LEU A 23 -5.74 -2.49 0.77
CA LEU A 23 -4.70 -3.43 0.38
C LEU A 23 -5.27 -4.61 -0.42
N GLY A 24 -6.39 -5.18 0.03
CA GLY A 24 -7.06 -6.28 -0.66
C GLY A 24 -7.63 -5.88 -2.03
N VAL A 25 -8.25 -4.71 -2.12
CA VAL A 25 -8.74 -4.16 -3.40
C VAL A 25 -7.58 -3.94 -4.37
N PHE A 26 -6.43 -3.47 -3.91
CA PHE A 26 -5.27 -3.27 -4.77
C PHE A 26 -4.60 -4.59 -5.22
N TRP A 27 -4.64 -5.65 -4.41
CA TRP A 27 -4.27 -7.00 -4.86
C TRP A 27 -5.17 -7.47 -6.01
N LEU A 28 -6.49 -7.29 -5.88
CA LEU A 28 -7.44 -7.64 -6.94
C LEU A 28 -7.28 -6.75 -8.16
N TYR A 29 -7.07 -5.45 -7.95
CA TYR A 29 -6.80 -4.51 -9.02
C TYR A 29 -5.60 -4.97 -9.83
N GLU A 30 -4.45 -5.21 -9.20
CA GLU A 30 -3.24 -5.60 -9.91
C GLU A 30 -3.39 -6.90 -10.70
N VAL A 31 -4.19 -7.88 -10.25
CA VAL A 31 -4.34 -9.16 -10.95
C VAL A 31 -5.44 -9.18 -12.02
N ILE A 32 -6.47 -8.32 -11.89
CA ILE A 32 -7.66 -8.31 -12.78
C ILE A 32 -7.64 -7.17 -13.79
N ILE A 33 -7.10 -6.00 -13.44
CA ILE A 33 -7.23 -4.78 -14.25
C ILE A 33 -5.88 -4.09 -14.46
N GLY A 34 -5.06 -4.03 -13.42
CA GLY A 34 -3.89 -3.18 -13.32
C GLY A 34 -2.70 -3.64 -14.15
N HIS A 35 -1.51 -3.15 -13.83
CA HIS A 35 -0.30 -3.32 -14.67
C HIS A 35 0.21 -4.75 -14.73
N ASN A 36 -0.30 -5.60 -13.85
CA ASN A 36 0.01 -7.00 -13.91
C ASN A 36 -1.27 -7.78 -14.18
N TRP A 37 -2.11 -7.33 -15.11
CA TRP A 37 -3.36 -7.98 -15.47
C TRP A 37 -3.03 -9.42 -15.89
N LYS A 38 -3.28 -10.39 -14.99
CA LYS A 38 -2.97 -11.81 -15.23
C LYS A 38 -4.18 -12.60 -15.67
N VAL A 39 -5.35 -12.27 -15.11
CA VAL A 39 -6.58 -13.03 -15.35
C VAL A 39 -7.03 -12.82 -16.80
N GLY A 40 -6.90 -13.86 -17.62
CA GLY A 40 -7.24 -13.80 -19.04
C GLY A 40 -6.11 -13.32 -19.96
N HIS A 41 -4.92 -13.03 -19.41
CA HIS A 41 -3.75 -12.68 -20.22
C HIS A 41 -3.07 -13.94 -20.78
N PRO A 42 -2.81 -14.03 -22.10
CA PRO A 42 -2.29 -15.25 -22.74
C PRO A 42 -0.97 -15.80 -22.18
N GLU A 43 -0.09 -14.92 -21.70
CA GLU A 43 1.21 -15.33 -21.11
C GLU A 43 1.10 -15.88 -19.68
N TRP A 44 -0.05 -15.68 -19.03
CA TRP A 44 -0.31 -16.11 -17.66
C TRP A 44 -1.24 -17.32 -17.57
N VAL A 45 -2.13 -17.49 -18.55
CA VAL A 45 -3.13 -18.57 -18.60
C VAL A 45 -3.24 -19.18 -19.99
N GLY A 46 -3.76 -20.40 -20.09
CA GLY A 46 -3.94 -21.09 -21.36
C GLY A 46 -2.65 -21.68 -21.91
N ALA A 47 -2.48 -21.66 -23.23
CA ALA A 47 -1.35 -22.29 -23.92
C ALA A 47 -0.02 -21.57 -23.68
N GLY A 48 -0.03 -20.25 -23.47
CA GLY A 48 1.15 -19.44 -23.16
C GLY A 48 1.44 -19.33 -21.65
N ALA A 49 0.72 -20.05 -20.80
CA ALA A 49 0.92 -19.98 -19.35
C ALA A 49 2.36 -20.31 -18.97
N GLY A 50 3.07 -19.36 -18.35
CA GLY A 50 4.46 -19.52 -17.96
C GLY A 50 5.42 -18.62 -18.72
N GLU A 51 5.03 -18.09 -19.89
CA GLU A 51 5.90 -17.25 -20.71
C GLU A 51 6.38 -16.01 -19.95
N TYR A 52 5.46 -15.30 -19.28
CA TYR A 52 5.83 -14.13 -18.47
C TYR A 52 6.77 -14.50 -17.33
N VAL A 53 6.54 -15.64 -16.66
CA VAL A 53 7.36 -16.12 -15.54
C VAL A 53 8.79 -16.47 -16.01
N ILE A 54 8.92 -17.06 -17.19
CA ILE A 54 10.20 -17.38 -17.82
C ILE A 54 10.91 -16.08 -18.21
N ASN A 55 10.22 -15.17 -18.90
CA ASN A 55 10.79 -13.91 -19.39
C ASN A 55 11.26 -13.02 -18.24
N ALA A 56 10.40 -12.77 -17.25
CA ALA A 56 10.73 -11.96 -16.07
C ALA A 56 11.90 -12.57 -15.27
N GLY A 57 11.90 -13.90 -15.12
CA GLY A 57 12.97 -14.65 -14.46
C GLY A 57 14.32 -14.53 -15.15
N THR A 58 14.32 -14.80 -16.45
CA THR A 58 15.52 -14.75 -17.30
C THR A 58 16.10 -13.34 -17.32
N GLN A 59 15.23 -12.32 -17.47
CA GLN A 59 15.65 -10.93 -17.41
C GLN A 59 16.23 -10.56 -16.03
N ALA A 60 15.65 -11.04 -14.93
CA ALA A 60 16.19 -10.77 -13.60
C ALA A 60 17.58 -11.40 -13.40
N ILE A 61 17.79 -12.62 -13.93
CA ILE A 61 19.09 -13.29 -13.91
C ILE A 61 20.12 -12.51 -14.75
N GLN A 62 19.75 -12.09 -15.95
CA GLN A 62 20.60 -11.30 -16.84
C GLN A 62 20.97 -9.94 -16.25
N ASP A 63 20.08 -9.34 -15.47
CA ASP A 63 20.32 -8.06 -14.79
C ASP A 63 21.18 -8.16 -13.53
N GLY A 64 21.69 -9.35 -13.22
CA GLY A 64 22.54 -9.60 -12.06
C GLY A 64 21.78 -9.69 -10.74
N THR A 65 20.61 -10.33 -10.70
CA THR A 65 19.96 -10.67 -9.43
C THR A 65 20.85 -11.57 -8.55
N TRP A 66 20.46 -11.79 -7.30
CA TRP A 66 21.25 -12.59 -6.35
C TRP A 66 21.41 -14.03 -6.83
N ALA A 67 22.64 -14.55 -6.82
CA ALA A 67 22.98 -15.89 -7.34
C ALA A 67 22.11 -17.02 -6.75
N TRP A 68 21.83 -16.98 -5.45
CA TRP A 68 20.97 -17.97 -4.80
C TRP A 68 19.51 -17.90 -5.31
N PHE A 69 19.02 -16.71 -5.62
CA PHE A 69 17.67 -16.50 -6.14
C PHE A 69 17.61 -16.92 -7.61
N GLY A 70 18.64 -16.59 -8.40
CA GLY A 70 18.80 -17.09 -9.76
C GLY A 70 18.78 -18.62 -9.82
N TRP A 71 19.47 -19.30 -8.89
CA TRP A 71 19.42 -20.76 -8.76
C TRP A 71 18.00 -21.27 -8.48
N VAL A 72 17.28 -20.69 -7.51
CA VAL A 72 15.88 -21.07 -7.24
C VAL A 72 15.03 -20.91 -8.50
N TRP A 73 15.21 -19.82 -9.23
CA TRP A 73 14.40 -19.54 -10.41
C TRP A 73 14.68 -20.52 -11.54
N THR A 74 15.95 -20.79 -11.84
CA THR A 74 16.37 -21.71 -12.91
C THR A 74 16.00 -23.16 -12.61
N GLU A 75 16.14 -23.61 -11.37
CA GLU A 75 15.96 -25.03 -11.02
C GLU A 75 14.55 -25.39 -10.56
N LEU A 76 13.83 -24.45 -9.92
CA LEU A 76 12.53 -24.74 -9.30
C LEU A 76 11.36 -24.02 -9.96
N VAL A 77 11.58 -22.85 -10.57
CA VAL A 77 10.48 -22.03 -11.10
C VAL A 77 10.32 -22.22 -12.61
N ILE A 78 11.37 -21.97 -13.39
CA ILE A 78 11.35 -22.07 -14.86
C ILE A 78 10.87 -23.45 -15.36
N PRO A 79 11.34 -24.60 -14.81
CA PRO A 79 10.90 -25.91 -15.28
C PRO A 79 9.40 -26.17 -15.09
N TYR A 80 8.76 -25.43 -14.18
CA TYR A 80 7.35 -25.54 -13.84
C TYR A 80 6.61 -24.20 -14.03
N ALA A 81 7.05 -23.35 -14.96
CA ALA A 81 6.59 -21.97 -15.09
C ALA A 81 5.06 -21.83 -15.27
N ALA A 82 4.44 -22.77 -15.98
CA ALA A 82 2.98 -22.81 -16.13
C ALA A 82 2.26 -22.98 -14.78
N PHE A 83 2.71 -23.93 -13.96
CA PHE A 83 2.17 -24.13 -12.61
C PHE A 83 2.32 -22.86 -11.76
N TRP A 84 3.52 -22.26 -11.77
CA TRP A 84 3.79 -21.04 -11.02
C TRP A 84 2.93 -19.86 -11.49
N SER A 85 2.62 -19.76 -12.78
CA SER A 85 1.72 -18.72 -13.31
C SER A 85 0.31 -18.82 -12.71
N TYR A 86 -0.29 -20.01 -12.75
CA TYR A 86 -1.60 -20.25 -12.12
C TYR A 86 -1.56 -20.06 -10.60
N PHE A 87 -0.48 -20.53 -9.95
CA PHE A 87 -0.32 -20.41 -8.51
C PHE A 87 -0.22 -18.95 -8.07
N VAL A 88 0.53 -18.12 -8.81
CA VAL A 88 0.63 -16.67 -8.57
C VAL A 88 -0.75 -16.01 -8.71
N ILE A 89 -1.52 -16.32 -9.76
CA ILE A 89 -2.88 -15.79 -9.93
C ILE A 89 -3.76 -16.17 -8.72
N ALA A 90 -3.77 -17.45 -8.37
CA ALA A 90 -4.58 -17.96 -7.25
C ALA A 90 -4.21 -17.28 -5.93
N LEU A 91 -2.91 -17.10 -5.66
CA LEU A 91 -2.44 -16.40 -4.47
C LEU A 91 -2.88 -14.93 -4.44
N GLN A 92 -2.72 -14.19 -5.54
CA GLN A 92 -3.10 -12.77 -5.58
C GLN A 92 -4.60 -12.57 -5.40
N LEU A 93 -5.42 -13.41 -6.03
CA LEU A 93 -6.87 -13.42 -5.81
C LEU A 93 -7.22 -13.75 -4.36
N ALA A 94 -6.57 -14.77 -3.78
CA ALA A 94 -6.76 -15.15 -2.39
C ALA A 94 -6.36 -14.02 -1.43
N PHE A 95 -5.20 -13.38 -1.63
CA PHE A 95 -4.76 -12.24 -0.81
C PHE A 95 -5.77 -11.11 -0.85
N GLY A 96 -6.25 -10.75 -2.05
CA GLY A 96 -7.24 -9.71 -2.24
C GLY A 96 -8.53 -9.98 -1.46
N ILE A 97 -9.12 -11.16 -1.65
CA ILE A 97 -10.36 -11.58 -0.98
C ILE A 97 -10.17 -11.65 0.54
N LEU A 98 -9.10 -12.30 1.01
CA LEU A 98 -8.83 -12.48 2.44
C LEU A 98 -8.59 -11.15 3.16
N PHE A 99 -7.92 -10.18 2.53
CA PHE A 99 -7.77 -8.84 3.11
C PHE A 99 -9.07 -8.03 3.08
N ILE A 100 -9.86 -8.06 2.01
CA ILE A 100 -11.15 -7.35 1.96
C ILE A 100 -12.04 -7.80 3.13
N PHE A 101 -12.22 -9.12 3.27
CA PHE A 101 -13.06 -9.67 4.33
C PHE A 101 -12.38 -9.70 5.70
N GLY A 102 -11.06 -9.54 5.77
CA GLY A 102 -10.29 -9.63 7.01
C GLY A 102 -10.35 -11.03 7.62
N LEU A 103 -10.08 -12.05 6.80
CA LEU A 103 -10.01 -13.46 7.20
C LEU A 103 -8.56 -13.94 7.15
N PHE A 104 -8.07 -14.51 8.25
CA PHE A 104 -6.69 -14.92 8.46
C PHE A 104 -5.68 -13.84 8.10
N THR A 105 -5.99 -12.59 8.49
CA THR A 105 -5.28 -11.40 8.02
C THR A 105 -3.77 -11.47 8.28
N ARG A 106 -3.35 -11.98 9.44
CA ARG A 106 -1.93 -12.13 9.80
C ARG A 106 -1.22 -13.21 8.98
N PRO A 107 -1.69 -14.47 8.94
CA PRO A 107 -1.15 -15.47 8.02
C PRO A 107 -1.05 -14.98 6.57
N THR A 108 -2.12 -14.37 6.06
CA THR A 108 -2.16 -13.80 4.71
C THR A 108 -1.07 -12.75 4.51
N ALA A 109 -0.87 -11.84 5.47
CA ALA A 109 0.19 -10.84 5.40
C ALA A 109 1.60 -11.42 5.40
N ILE A 110 1.87 -12.54 6.10
CA ILE A 110 3.18 -13.20 6.02
C ILE A 110 3.40 -13.81 4.64
N ILE A 111 2.42 -14.57 4.14
CA ILE A 111 2.55 -15.27 2.85
C ILE A 111 2.66 -14.23 1.72
N ALA A 112 1.87 -13.16 1.78
CA ALA A 112 1.93 -12.07 0.81
C ALA A 112 3.25 -11.28 0.89
N MET A 113 3.85 -11.14 2.07
CA MET A 113 5.18 -10.52 2.20
C MET A 113 6.29 -11.41 1.62
N ALA A 114 6.19 -12.73 1.79
CA ALA A 114 7.10 -13.67 1.12
C ALA A 114 6.96 -13.61 -0.41
N PHE A 115 5.73 -13.45 -0.90
CA PHE A 115 5.44 -13.18 -2.30
C PHE A 115 6.05 -11.85 -2.77
N ASP A 116 5.88 -10.76 -2.02
CA ASP A 116 6.48 -9.48 -2.37
C ASP A 116 8.01 -9.57 -2.47
N LEU A 117 8.65 -10.28 -1.54
CA LEU A 117 10.10 -10.50 -1.55
C LEU A 117 10.56 -11.25 -2.81
N SER A 118 9.82 -12.26 -3.29
CA SER A 118 10.19 -12.91 -4.55
C SER A 118 10.07 -11.96 -5.74
N VAL A 119 9.05 -11.08 -5.76
CA VAL A 119 8.87 -10.08 -6.82
C VAL A 119 9.94 -8.99 -6.75
N PHE A 120 10.39 -8.60 -5.55
CA PHE A 120 11.56 -7.75 -5.35
C PHE A 120 12.80 -8.35 -6.00
N PHE A 121 13.06 -9.64 -5.76
CA PHE A 121 14.23 -10.32 -6.31
C PHE A 121 14.19 -10.48 -7.84
N LEU A 122 13.01 -10.30 -8.47
CA LEU A 122 12.87 -10.16 -9.92
C LEU A 122 13.21 -8.74 -10.45
N GLY A 123 13.64 -7.82 -9.58
CA GLY A 123 14.02 -6.46 -9.97
C GLY A 123 12.87 -5.43 -9.92
N ASN A 124 11.72 -5.79 -9.34
CA ASN A 124 10.58 -4.88 -9.26
C ASN A 124 10.65 -3.98 -8.02
N SER A 125 11.02 -2.72 -8.21
CA SER A 125 11.17 -1.69 -7.17
C SER A 125 10.00 -0.71 -7.02
N ARG A 126 8.91 -0.91 -7.77
CA ARG A 126 7.77 0.02 -7.67
C ARG A 126 6.77 -0.51 -6.65
N ILE A 127 5.89 -1.41 -7.05
CA ILE A 127 4.76 -1.86 -6.23
C ILE A 127 5.13 -2.71 -4.99
N PRO A 128 6.00 -3.75 -5.08
CA PRO A 128 6.24 -4.64 -3.94
C PRO A 128 6.56 -3.92 -2.63
N PRO A 129 7.39 -2.84 -2.62
CA PRO A 129 7.61 -2.08 -1.39
C PRO A 129 6.36 -1.52 -0.73
N LEU A 130 5.40 -1.05 -1.55
CA LEU A 130 4.15 -0.48 -1.04
C LEU A 130 3.25 -1.57 -0.47
N PHE A 131 3.11 -2.74 -1.12
CA PHE A 131 2.41 -3.87 -0.51
C PHE A 131 3.05 -4.31 0.80
N SER A 132 4.38 -4.42 0.83
CA SER A 132 5.12 -4.90 2.00
C SER A 132 4.93 -4.02 3.23
N ILE A 133 4.96 -2.69 3.08
CA ILE A 133 4.65 -1.80 4.22
C ILE A 133 3.19 -1.94 4.68
N GLY A 134 2.27 -2.20 3.74
CA GLY A 134 0.88 -2.53 4.04
C GLY A 134 0.76 -3.81 4.87
N HIS A 135 1.45 -4.89 4.48
CA HIS A 135 1.45 -6.15 5.22
C HIS A 135 2.07 -6.00 6.60
N ILE A 136 3.18 -5.26 6.74
CA ILE A 136 3.78 -4.94 8.05
C ILE A 136 2.74 -4.23 8.93
N PHE A 137 2.01 -3.25 8.38
CA PHE A 137 0.93 -2.59 9.10
C PHE A 137 -0.16 -3.58 9.53
N MET A 138 -0.60 -4.49 8.64
CA MET A 138 -1.60 -5.53 8.98
C MET A 138 -1.14 -6.45 10.11
N LEU A 139 0.13 -6.88 10.08
CA LEU A 139 0.73 -7.74 11.09
C LEU A 139 0.72 -7.08 12.48
N LEU A 140 1.20 -5.84 12.55
CA LEU A 140 1.31 -5.08 13.79
C LEU A 140 -0.08 -4.75 14.36
N THR A 141 -0.98 -4.23 13.53
CA THR A 141 -2.30 -3.76 13.98
C THR A 141 -3.31 -4.88 14.23
N ASN A 142 -3.08 -6.08 13.69
CA ASN A 142 -4.09 -7.15 13.66
C ASN A 142 -5.40 -6.69 12.99
N ALA A 143 -5.28 -6.13 11.78
CA ALA A 143 -6.38 -5.45 11.09
C ALA A 143 -7.64 -6.30 10.84
N GLY A 144 -7.52 -7.63 10.85
CA GLY A 144 -8.68 -8.54 10.78
C GLY A 144 -9.65 -8.40 11.96
N MET A 145 -9.14 -8.01 13.13
CA MET A 145 -9.97 -7.82 14.33
C MET A 145 -10.83 -6.55 14.25
N PHE A 146 -10.57 -5.66 13.30
CA PHE A 146 -11.32 -4.43 13.09
C PHE A 146 -12.26 -4.62 11.90
N TYR A 147 -13.53 -4.91 12.19
CA TYR A 147 -14.57 -5.11 11.17
C TYR A 147 -14.26 -6.21 10.14
N GLY A 148 -13.45 -7.21 10.51
CA GLY A 148 -13.16 -8.37 9.68
C GLY A 148 -13.81 -9.64 10.18
N LEU A 149 -13.78 -10.68 9.35
CA LEU A 149 -14.22 -12.02 9.70
C LEU A 149 -13.40 -12.62 10.85
N ASP A 150 -12.14 -12.24 11.02
CA ASP A 150 -11.30 -12.68 12.14
C ASP A 150 -11.93 -12.35 13.50
N ALA A 151 -12.55 -11.18 13.64
CA ALA A 151 -13.28 -10.80 14.86
C ALA A 151 -14.51 -11.69 15.10
N LEU A 152 -15.27 -11.97 14.03
CA LEU A 152 -16.46 -12.81 14.10
C LEU A 152 -16.12 -14.27 14.42
N VAL A 153 -15.08 -14.81 13.80
CA VAL A 153 -14.57 -16.16 14.07
C VAL A 153 -14.09 -16.24 15.51
N LYS A 154 -13.34 -15.24 16.00
CA LYS A 154 -12.90 -15.18 17.40
C LYS A 154 -14.08 -15.21 18.37
N GLN A 155 -15.16 -14.47 18.08
CA GLN A 155 -16.35 -14.47 18.92
C GLN A 155 -17.06 -15.84 18.91
N LYS A 156 -17.26 -16.44 17.73
CA LYS A 156 -17.94 -17.74 17.59
C LYS A 156 -17.18 -18.89 18.23
N VAL A 157 -15.84 -18.84 18.24
CA VAL A 157 -14.99 -19.92 18.75
C VAL A 157 -14.60 -19.69 20.22
N LYS A 158 -15.15 -18.65 20.89
CA LYS A 158 -14.85 -18.35 22.29
C LYS A 158 -15.21 -19.49 23.23
N ASP A 159 -16.32 -20.18 22.98
CA ASP A 159 -16.90 -21.17 23.90
C ASP A 159 -16.67 -22.63 23.47
N VAL A 160 -15.96 -22.86 22.34
CA VAL A 160 -15.72 -24.20 21.81
C VAL A 160 -14.49 -24.85 22.46
N ALA A 161 -14.65 -25.88 23.30
CA ALA A 161 -13.53 -26.54 23.98
C ALA A 161 -12.87 -27.64 23.14
N THR A 162 -12.18 -27.30 22.04
CA THR A 162 -11.55 -28.30 21.14
C THR A 162 -10.13 -27.93 20.67
N THR A 163 -9.39 -28.92 20.16
CA THR A 163 -8.09 -28.72 19.46
C THR A 163 -8.21 -27.70 18.31
N SER A 164 -9.33 -27.71 17.60
CA SER A 164 -9.62 -26.74 16.53
C SER A 164 -9.64 -25.29 17.02
N LYS A 165 -10.11 -25.02 18.26
CA LYS A 165 -10.02 -23.69 18.86
C LYS A 165 -8.57 -23.25 19.04
N LYS A 166 -7.67 -24.14 19.45
CA LYS A 166 -6.24 -23.81 19.62
C LYS A 166 -5.62 -23.43 18.27
N ILE A 167 -5.92 -24.19 17.21
CA ILE A 167 -5.42 -23.91 15.85
C ILE A 167 -5.97 -22.58 15.33
N ILE A 168 -7.29 -22.37 15.40
CA ILE A 168 -7.92 -21.11 14.95
C ILE A 168 -7.36 -19.93 15.75
N HIS A 169 -7.28 -20.06 17.07
CA HIS A 169 -6.73 -19.00 17.91
C HIS A 169 -5.27 -18.70 17.56
N PHE A 170 -4.46 -19.73 17.30
CA PHE A 170 -3.10 -19.59 16.82
C PHE A 170 -3.03 -18.85 15.48
N LEU A 171 -3.84 -19.23 14.49
CA LEU A 171 -3.86 -18.57 13.17
C LEU A 171 -4.31 -17.09 13.29
N LEU A 172 -5.34 -16.81 14.08
CA LEU A 172 -5.88 -15.45 14.27
C LEU A 172 -4.92 -14.53 15.04
N HIS A 173 -4.21 -15.07 16.03
CA HIS A 173 -3.30 -14.27 16.86
C HIS A 173 -1.85 -14.42 16.47
N LEU A 174 -1.56 -15.18 15.41
CA LEU A 174 -0.24 -15.66 14.98
C LEU A 174 0.86 -14.86 15.66
N PRO A 175 1.55 -15.41 16.67
CA PRO A 175 2.47 -14.66 17.50
C PRO A 175 3.79 -14.51 16.74
N VAL A 176 3.72 -13.86 15.57
CA VAL A 176 4.84 -13.63 14.66
C VAL A 176 6.02 -13.08 15.44
N VAL A 177 5.73 -12.18 16.39
CA VAL A 177 6.72 -11.52 17.22
C VAL A 177 6.32 -11.63 18.68
N ASN A 178 6.78 -12.69 19.35
CA ASN A 178 6.73 -12.78 20.81
C ASN A 178 8.05 -12.28 21.41
N ASP A 179 8.15 -12.16 22.73
CA ASP A 179 9.36 -11.62 23.37
C ASP A 179 10.60 -12.48 23.14
N ASN A 180 10.43 -13.78 22.89
CA ASN A 180 11.51 -14.73 22.66
C ASN A 180 11.98 -14.72 21.20
N THR A 181 11.07 -14.55 20.23
CA THR A 181 11.41 -14.58 18.79
C THR A 181 11.87 -13.22 18.26
N ARG A 182 11.44 -12.14 18.89
CA ARG A 182 11.70 -10.76 18.45
C ARG A 182 13.18 -10.39 18.29
N PRO A 183 14.10 -10.76 19.20
CA PRO A 183 15.52 -10.47 19.01
C PRO A 183 16.07 -11.07 17.71
N TYR A 184 15.60 -12.26 17.32
CA TYR A 184 16.01 -12.89 16.05
C TYR A 184 15.48 -12.15 14.84
N PHE A 185 14.22 -11.67 14.86
CA PHE A 185 13.68 -10.86 13.78
C PHE A 185 14.39 -9.52 13.63
N ILE A 186 14.75 -8.88 14.75
CA ILE A 186 15.55 -7.64 14.74
C ILE A 186 16.93 -7.94 14.14
N ALA A 187 17.64 -8.94 14.64
CA ALA A 187 18.96 -9.31 14.15
C ALA A 187 18.93 -9.66 12.65
N ALA A 188 17.99 -10.50 12.22
CA ALA A 188 17.83 -10.88 10.82
C ALA A 188 17.53 -9.66 9.93
N SER A 189 16.65 -8.76 10.38
CA SER A 189 16.30 -7.55 9.62
C SER A 189 17.47 -6.57 9.56
N VAL A 190 18.22 -6.36 10.64
CA VAL A 190 19.43 -5.51 10.62
C VAL A 190 20.49 -6.10 9.69
N THR A 191 20.75 -7.40 9.79
CA THR A 191 21.71 -8.09 8.92
C THR A 191 21.30 -8.00 7.46
N ALA A 192 20.03 -8.25 7.14
CA ALA A 192 19.52 -8.12 5.78
C ALA A 192 19.63 -6.66 5.27
N SER A 193 19.30 -5.68 6.11
CA SER A 193 19.42 -4.27 5.76
C SER A 193 20.85 -3.88 5.38
N ILE A 194 21.81 -4.24 6.23
CA ILE A 194 23.25 -4.02 5.98
C ILE A 194 23.70 -4.77 4.73
N TYR A 195 23.30 -6.03 4.58
CA TYR A 195 23.65 -6.84 3.41
C TYR A 195 23.21 -6.20 2.10
N TYR A 196 21.93 -5.82 1.98
CA TYR A 196 21.42 -5.21 0.75
C TYR A 196 22.00 -3.83 0.50
N PHE A 197 22.25 -3.04 1.55
CA PHE A 197 22.93 -1.74 1.43
C PHE A 197 24.35 -1.88 0.89
N LEU A 198 25.15 -2.80 1.45
CA LEU A 198 26.53 -3.05 1.00
C LEU A 198 26.60 -3.69 -0.40
N LYS A 199 25.50 -4.32 -0.85
CA LYS A 199 25.43 -4.93 -2.18
C LYS A 199 25.16 -3.95 -3.31
N ILE A 200 24.59 -2.76 -3.04
CA ILE A 200 24.30 -1.74 -4.05
C ILE A 200 25.47 -1.51 -5.04
N PRO A 201 26.70 -1.19 -4.61
CA PRO A 201 27.80 -0.92 -5.54
C PRO A 201 28.27 -2.13 -6.35
N MET A 202 27.85 -3.34 -5.97
CA MET A 202 28.17 -4.58 -6.68
C MET A 202 27.10 -5.00 -7.70
N MET A 203 25.95 -4.32 -7.73
CA MET A 203 24.86 -4.67 -8.64
C MET A 203 25.08 -4.06 -10.02
N GLU A 204 24.90 -4.88 -11.06
CA GLU A 204 25.23 -4.56 -12.45
C GLU A 204 24.29 -3.52 -13.05
N THR A 205 23.02 -3.53 -12.66
CA THR A 205 21.99 -2.67 -13.22
C THR A 205 21.41 -1.71 -12.19
N VAL A 206 21.08 -0.50 -12.64
CA VAL A 206 20.38 0.52 -11.83
C VAL A 206 19.06 -0.03 -11.25
N ARG A 207 18.38 -0.92 -12.00
CA ARG A 207 17.15 -1.59 -11.57
C ARG A 207 17.35 -2.38 -10.27
N ILE A 208 18.37 -3.24 -10.21
CA ILE A 208 18.66 -4.07 -9.04
C ILE A 208 19.29 -3.24 -7.90
N GLN A 209 20.04 -2.18 -8.23
CA GLN A 209 20.52 -1.20 -7.24
C GLN A 209 19.36 -0.54 -6.49
N MET A 210 18.33 -0.08 -7.21
CA MET A 210 17.13 0.51 -6.61
C MET A 210 16.40 -0.49 -5.71
N VAL A 211 16.20 -1.73 -6.16
CA VAL A 211 15.60 -2.79 -5.33
C VAL A 211 16.41 -3.00 -4.05
N SER A 212 17.73 -3.06 -4.16
CA SER A 212 18.62 -3.28 -3.01
C SER A 212 18.50 -2.17 -1.97
N LEU A 213 18.40 -0.91 -2.42
CA LEU A 213 18.17 0.25 -1.55
C LEU A 213 16.81 0.14 -0.83
N GLU A 214 15.76 -0.26 -1.53
CA GLU A 214 14.42 -0.39 -0.95
C GLU A 214 14.32 -1.55 0.04
N LEU A 215 14.92 -2.70 -0.29
CA LEU A 215 15.05 -3.82 0.65
C LEU A 215 15.83 -3.37 1.88
N ALA A 216 16.96 -2.68 1.72
CA ALA A 216 17.73 -2.15 2.83
C ALA A 216 16.89 -1.24 3.75
N ALA A 217 16.12 -0.33 3.16
CA ALA A 217 15.24 0.59 3.89
C ALA A 217 14.09 -0.15 4.60
N LEU A 218 13.41 -1.09 3.93
CA LEU A 218 12.32 -1.87 4.52
C LEU A 218 12.79 -2.76 5.67
N PHE A 219 13.95 -3.41 5.52
CA PHE A 219 14.52 -4.22 6.60
C PHE A 219 14.99 -3.36 7.77
N ALA A 220 15.59 -2.18 7.54
CA ALA A 220 15.92 -1.23 8.60
C ALA A 220 14.66 -0.78 9.35
N LEU A 221 13.60 -0.46 8.61
CA LEU A 221 12.32 -0.07 9.19
C LEU A 221 11.68 -1.23 9.96
N GLY A 222 11.73 -2.46 9.43
CA GLY A 222 11.27 -3.67 10.10
C GLY A 222 11.98 -3.90 11.44
N ALA A 223 13.31 -3.81 11.43
CA ALA A 223 14.13 -3.90 12.66
C ALA A 223 13.71 -2.85 13.70
N PHE A 224 13.54 -1.59 13.27
CA PHE A 224 13.07 -0.51 14.12
C PHE A 224 11.68 -0.79 14.70
N LEU A 225 10.71 -1.20 13.88
CA LEU A 225 9.35 -1.50 14.32
C LEU A 225 9.31 -2.67 15.30
N PHE A 226 10.06 -3.74 15.04
CA PHE A 226 10.16 -4.88 15.97
C PHE A 226 10.81 -4.47 17.29
N TYR A 227 11.88 -3.68 17.26
CA TYR A 227 12.51 -3.16 18.47
C TYR A 227 11.55 -2.30 19.30
N MET A 228 10.88 -1.33 18.67
CA MET A 228 9.97 -0.42 19.38
C MET A 228 8.68 -1.10 19.84
N SER A 229 8.24 -2.18 19.20
CA SER A 229 7.05 -2.94 19.61
C SER A 229 7.14 -3.48 21.05
N LYS A 230 8.35 -3.62 21.61
CA LYS A 230 8.56 -4.06 23.01
C LYS A 230 8.33 -2.95 24.01
N GLN A 231 8.72 -1.74 23.63
CA GLN A 231 8.74 -0.60 24.53
C GLN A 231 7.40 0.13 24.55
N GLN A 232 6.56 -0.08 23.52
CA GLN A 232 5.36 0.71 23.29
C GLN A 232 4.08 -0.08 23.51
N LYS A 233 3.16 0.53 24.25
CA LYS A 233 1.80 -0.01 24.46
C LYS A 233 0.85 0.33 23.30
N ASP A 234 1.12 1.40 22.55
CA ASP A 234 0.29 1.84 21.40
C ASP A 234 0.86 1.33 20.07
N VAL A 235 0.55 0.08 19.75
CA VAL A 235 1.01 -0.61 18.53
C VAL A 235 0.43 0.03 17.26
N ILE A 236 -0.76 0.64 17.34
CA ILE A 236 -1.39 1.31 16.19
C ILE A 236 -0.59 2.55 15.81
N SER A 237 -0.22 3.38 16.79
CA SER A 237 0.63 4.55 16.55
C SER A 237 2.01 4.16 16.02
N LEU A 238 2.59 3.07 16.51
CA LEU A 238 3.86 2.52 15.99
C LEU A 238 3.73 2.10 14.52
N ALA A 239 2.71 1.31 14.18
CA ALA A 239 2.45 0.87 12.80
C ALA A 239 2.20 2.06 11.86
N GLY A 240 1.39 3.03 12.29
CA GLY A 240 1.15 4.26 11.54
C GLY A 240 2.43 5.09 11.32
N SER A 241 3.35 5.09 12.29
CA SER A 241 4.66 5.73 12.15
C SER A 241 5.54 5.00 11.13
N GLY A 242 5.48 3.66 11.10
CA GLY A 242 6.14 2.86 10.07
C GLY A 242 5.70 3.24 8.66
N VAL A 243 4.38 3.26 8.43
CA VAL A 243 3.79 3.71 7.14
C VAL A 243 4.23 5.14 6.82
N ARG A 244 4.15 6.06 7.80
CA ARG A 244 4.56 7.47 7.64
C ARG A 244 6.01 7.60 7.18
N ILE A 245 6.95 6.95 7.89
CA ILE A 245 8.38 7.01 7.57
C ILE A 245 8.63 6.43 6.18
N PHE A 246 8.00 5.29 5.86
CA PHE A 246 8.17 4.65 4.56
C PHE A 246 7.64 5.50 3.41
N ILE A 247 6.46 6.09 3.54
CA ILE A 247 5.92 6.99 2.51
C ILE A 247 6.77 8.24 2.36
N GLY A 248 7.28 8.79 3.47
CA GLY A 248 8.26 9.88 3.42
C GLY A 248 9.53 9.49 2.65
N PHE A 249 10.09 8.31 2.95
CA PHE A 249 11.19 7.73 2.19
C PHE A 249 10.84 7.57 0.72
N LYS A 250 9.64 7.09 0.36
CA LYS A 250 9.25 6.92 -1.03
C LYS A 250 9.15 8.23 -1.80
N PHE A 251 8.64 9.32 -1.20
CA PHE A 251 8.72 10.65 -1.81
C PHE A 251 10.17 11.07 -2.10
N LEU A 252 11.08 10.85 -1.14
CA LEU A 252 12.50 11.19 -1.31
C LEU A 252 13.21 10.27 -2.33
N HIS A 253 12.84 8.99 -2.35
CA HIS A 253 13.39 8.02 -3.27
C HIS A 253 12.99 8.31 -4.71
N GLU A 254 11.70 8.54 -4.97
CA GLU A 254 11.25 8.83 -6.34
C GLU A 254 11.81 10.15 -6.85
N ILE A 255 12.03 11.14 -5.99
CA ILE A 255 12.60 12.42 -6.43
C ILE A 255 14.12 12.31 -6.63
N PHE A 256 14.89 11.81 -5.66
CA PHE A 256 16.36 11.85 -5.71
C PHE A 256 17.03 10.64 -6.37
N VAL A 257 16.36 9.50 -6.46
CA VAL A 257 16.96 8.26 -6.98
C VAL A 257 16.47 7.95 -8.39
N ARG A 258 15.23 8.33 -8.74
CA ARG A 258 14.70 8.15 -10.10
C ARG A 258 14.88 9.43 -10.90
N ASP A 259 15.75 9.34 -11.91
CA ASP A 259 16.08 10.40 -12.86
C ASP A 259 15.09 10.49 -14.02
N VAL A 260 14.25 9.47 -14.24
CA VAL A 260 13.24 9.46 -15.31
C VAL A 260 11.82 9.56 -14.71
N PRO A 261 11.02 10.59 -15.08
CA PRO A 261 9.62 10.66 -14.68
C PRO A 261 8.86 9.50 -15.33
N ALA A 262 8.01 8.83 -14.55
CA ALA A 262 7.29 7.67 -15.04
C ALA A 262 5.79 7.83 -14.80
N LEU A 263 4.98 7.53 -15.83
CA LEU A 263 3.52 7.45 -15.73
C LEU A 263 3.05 6.48 -14.65
N ASN A 264 3.78 5.37 -14.51
CA ASN A 264 3.54 4.33 -13.52
C ASN A 264 4.19 4.64 -12.15
N GLY A 265 4.64 5.88 -11.93
CA GLY A 265 5.45 6.34 -10.81
C GLY A 265 5.02 7.71 -10.27
N MET A 266 5.92 8.37 -9.56
CA MET A 266 5.82 9.82 -9.28
C MET A 266 6.76 10.58 -10.22
N PRO A 267 6.50 11.87 -10.49
CA PRO A 267 7.43 12.69 -11.27
C PRO A 267 8.78 12.80 -10.53
N GLY A 268 9.88 12.37 -11.16
CA GLY A 268 11.25 12.48 -10.62
C GLY A 268 11.92 13.82 -10.95
N TRP A 269 13.23 13.95 -10.65
CA TRP A 269 14.08 15.10 -11.02
C TRP A 269 14.46 15.11 -12.52
N GLY A 270 13.58 14.59 -13.37
CA GLY A 270 13.81 14.48 -14.80
C GLY A 270 14.02 15.84 -15.48
N LYS A 271 14.70 15.80 -16.61
CA LYS A 271 14.84 16.98 -17.46
C LYS A 271 13.46 17.41 -18.00
N PRO A 272 13.23 18.71 -18.27
CA PRO A 272 11.97 19.20 -18.81
C PRO A 272 11.48 18.43 -20.05
N GLU A 273 12.40 17.96 -20.89
CA GLU A 273 12.10 17.20 -22.10
C GLU A 273 11.47 15.85 -21.76
N GLN A 274 12.02 15.13 -20.78
CA GLN A 274 11.48 13.84 -20.34
C GLN A 274 10.08 13.99 -19.73
N LEU A 275 9.85 15.08 -18.98
CA LEU A 275 8.52 15.35 -18.44
C LEU A 275 7.53 15.74 -19.54
N THR A 276 8.00 16.45 -20.58
CA THR A 276 7.19 16.80 -21.76
C THR A 276 6.76 15.54 -22.52
N GLU A 277 7.66 14.56 -22.70
CA GLU A 277 7.33 13.27 -23.29
C GLU A 277 6.23 12.54 -22.52
N VAL A 278 6.35 12.50 -21.18
CA VAL A 278 5.32 11.92 -20.29
C VAL A 278 3.98 12.64 -20.46
N PHE A 279 3.99 13.98 -20.52
CA PHE A 279 2.77 14.76 -20.75
C PHE A 279 2.18 14.54 -22.14
N GLN A 280 3.00 14.34 -23.16
CA GLN A 280 2.50 14.04 -24.51
C GLN A 280 1.74 12.71 -24.53
N ILE A 281 2.28 11.68 -23.87
CA ILE A 281 1.56 10.39 -23.72
C ILE A 281 0.22 10.59 -23.02
N ILE A 282 0.17 11.44 -21.98
CA ILE A 282 -1.09 11.80 -21.31
C ILE A 282 -2.06 12.48 -22.28
N VAL A 283 -1.60 13.44 -23.08
CA VAL A 283 -2.46 14.12 -24.07
C VAL A 283 -3.07 13.10 -25.03
N ASP A 284 -2.28 12.15 -25.51
CA ASP A 284 -2.69 11.21 -26.54
C ASP A 284 -3.65 10.13 -26.02
N GLN A 285 -3.58 9.78 -24.72
CA GLN A 285 -4.16 8.54 -24.18
C GLN A 285 -5.15 8.75 -23.03
N HIS A 286 -5.39 10.02 -22.65
CA HIS A 286 -6.32 10.39 -21.58
C HIS A 286 -7.65 10.92 -22.14
N TRP A 287 -8.64 11.11 -21.26
CA TRP A 287 -9.90 11.78 -21.59
C TRP A 287 -9.68 13.18 -22.19
N PRO A 288 -10.48 13.59 -23.22
CA PRO A 288 -10.25 14.83 -23.96
C PRO A 288 -10.12 16.12 -23.12
N ILE A 289 -10.88 16.21 -22.02
CA ILE A 289 -10.83 17.36 -21.11
C ILE A 289 -9.45 17.45 -20.43
N ILE A 290 -8.91 16.33 -19.95
CA ILE A 290 -7.60 16.29 -19.30
C ILE A 290 -6.49 16.50 -20.33
N SER A 291 -6.60 15.87 -21.50
CA SER A 291 -5.66 16.09 -22.61
C SER A 291 -5.55 17.56 -22.98
N THR A 292 -6.69 18.28 -23.04
CA THR A 292 -6.71 19.72 -23.31
C THR A 292 -5.99 20.52 -22.22
N ILE A 293 -6.25 20.23 -20.94
CA ILE A 293 -5.60 20.90 -19.82
C ILE A 293 -4.09 20.66 -19.84
N VAL A 294 -3.66 19.41 -20.07
CA VAL A 294 -2.24 19.04 -20.09
C VAL A 294 -1.51 19.73 -21.26
N ASN A 295 -2.11 19.72 -22.44
CA ASN A 295 -1.57 20.37 -23.62
C ASN A 295 -1.42 21.90 -23.45
N GLN A 296 -2.40 22.55 -22.82
CA GLN A 296 -2.41 24.01 -22.68
C GLN A 296 -1.62 24.52 -21.46
N ALA A 297 -1.65 23.79 -20.34
CA ALA A 297 -1.11 24.27 -19.07
C ALA A 297 0.17 23.56 -18.62
N PHE A 298 0.37 22.28 -18.97
CA PHE A 298 1.49 21.49 -18.47
C PHE A 298 2.65 21.42 -19.44
N ILE A 299 2.40 21.08 -20.72
CA ILE A 299 3.47 20.97 -21.73
C ILE A 299 4.26 22.27 -21.90
N PRO A 300 3.65 23.46 -22.09
CA PRO A 300 4.39 24.71 -22.32
C PRO A 300 5.22 25.15 -21.10
N THR A 301 4.91 24.62 -19.92
CA THR A 301 5.55 24.98 -18.65
C THR A 301 6.13 23.76 -17.92
N ALA A 302 6.52 22.71 -18.66
CA ALA A 302 7.00 21.46 -18.07
C ALA A 302 8.17 21.67 -17.09
N ALA A 303 9.11 22.57 -17.42
CA ALA A 303 10.22 22.92 -16.53
C ALA A 303 9.74 23.51 -15.18
N PHE A 304 8.71 24.37 -15.20
CA PHE A 304 8.12 24.92 -13.98
C PHE A 304 7.47 23.82 -13.14
N TRP A 305 6.70 22.93 -13.76
CA TRP A 305 6.05 21.81 -13.07
C TRP A 305 7.05 20.82 -12.48
N ALA A 306 8.15 20.53 -13.18
CA ALA A 306 9.23 19.69 -12.66
C ALA A 306 9.78 20.24 -11.32
N ILE A 307 10.02 21.55 -11.24
CA ILE A 307 10.47 22.23 -10.02
C ILE A 307 9.40 22.15 -8.92
N VAL A 308 8.14 22.44 -9.25
CA VAL A 308 7.02 22.37 -8.28
C VAL A 308 6.89 20.95 -7.71
N PHE A 309 6.92 19.93 -8.57
CA PHE A 309 6.86 18.54 -8.17
C PHE A 309 8.03 18.16 -7.25
N ALA A 310 9.24 18.61 -7.57
CA ALA A 310 10.43 18.37 -6.75
C ALA A 310 10.32 19.00 -5.36
N ILE A 311 9.90 20.26 -5.28
CA ILE A 311 9.74 20.99 -4.01
C ILE A 311 8.68 20.31 -3.14
N VAL A 312 7.50 20.03 -3.69
CA VAL A 312 6.39 19.44 -2.93
C VAL A 312 6.76 18.05 -2.41
N GLN A 313 7.31 17.17 -3.26
CA GLN A 313 7.71 15.83 -2.86
C GLN A 313 8.83 15.85 -1.82
N THR A 314 9.85 16.70 -2.01
CA THR A 314 10.97 16.80 -1.06
C THR A 314 10.48 17.28 0.32
N LEU A 315 9.69 18.35 0.36
CA LEU A 315 9.17 18.90 1.61
C LEU A 315 8.25 17.91 2.33
N VAL A 316 7.28 17.33 1.61
CA VAL A 316 6.38 16.32 2.17
C VAL A 316 7.17 15.10 2.65
N GLY A 317 8.14 14.63 1.86
CA GLY A 317 9.01 13.50 2.18
C GLY A 317 9.77 13.72 3.50
N ILE A 318 10.50 14.83 3.61
CA ILE A 318 11.23 15.22 4.83
C ILE A 318 10.28 15.30 6.03
N MET A 319 9.16 16.02 5.87
CA MET A 319 8.19 16.21 6.95
C MET A 319 7.60 14.88 7.44
N LEU A 320 7.33 13.94 6.53
CA LEU A 320 6.82 12.62 6.89
C LEU A 320 7.89 11.73 7.53
N VAL A 321 9.14 11.73 7.04
CA VAL A 321 10.23 10.95 7.67
C VAL A 321 10.42 11.39 9.13
N PHE A 322 10.61 12.69 9.36
CA PHE A 322 10.83 13.23 10.71
C PHE A 322 9.55 13.31 11.56
N GLY A 323 8.38 13.17 10.95
CA GLY A 323 7.09 13.36 11.61
C GLY A 323 6.94 14.80 12.13
N TRP A 324 7.22 15.78 11.27
CA TRP A 324 7.04 17.20 11.53
C TRP A 324 5.79 17.72 10.81
N LYS A 325 4.81 18.22 11.58
CA LYS A 325 3.47 18.59 11.06
C LYS A 325 2.87 17.49 10.18
N THR A 326 2.93 16.25 10.67
CA THR A 326 2.55 15.02 9.96
C THR A 326 1.18 15.12 9.29
N GLN A 327 0.16 15.64 9.99
CA GLN A 327 -1.19 15.79 9.44
C GLN A 327 -1.26 16.79 8.29
N PHE A 328 -0.48 17.88 8.38
CA PHE A 328 -0.39 18.84 7.28
C PHE A 328 0.34 18.22 6.09
N ALA A 329 1.52 17.63 6.32
CA ALA A 329 2.30 16.98 5.27
C ALA A 329 1.50 15.88 4.56
N ALA A 330 0.78 15.05 5.32
CA ALA A 330 -0.03 13.97 4.75
C ALA A 330 -1.22 14.50 3.93
N LYS A 331 -1.88 15.58 4.36
CA LYS A 331 -2.96 16.23 3.60
C LYS A 331 -2.43 16.91 2.33
N THR A 332 -1.32 17.62 2.42
CA THR A 332 -0.65 18.22 1.25
C THR A 332 -0.23 17.14 0.26
N GLY A 333 0.40 16.06 0.74
CA GLY A 333 0.73 14.89 -0.07
C GLY A 333 -0.51 14.27 -0.71
N LEU A 334 -1.64 14.17 0.01
CA LEU A 334 -2.87 13.57 -0.49
C LEU A 334 -3.47 14.39 -1.64
N VAL A 335 -3.52 15.72 -1.50
CA VAL A 335 -3.95 16.63 -2.57
C VAL A 335 -3.00 16.51 -3.76
N PHE A 336 -1.69 16.52 -3.52
CA PHE A 336 -0.68 16.40 -4.56
C PHE A 336 -0.82 15.09 -5.36
N VAL A 337 -0.80 13.94 -4.70
CA VAL A 337 -0.92 12.64 -5.40
C VAL A 337 -2.32 12.43 -5.98
N GLY A 338 -3.36 13.01 -5.39
CA GLY A 338 -4.70 13.02 -5.96
C GLY A 338 -4.76 13.76 -7.29
N LEU A 339 -4.13 14.94 -7.38
CA LEU A 339 -4.01 15.68 -8.64
C LEU A 339 -3.17 14.91 -9.67
N LEU A 340 -2.07 14.27 -9.24
CA LEU A 340 -1.27 13.42 -10.13
C LEU A 340 -2.08 12.25 -10.70
N ILE A 341 -2.91 11.59 -9.89
CA ILE A 341 -3.82 10.54 -10.38
C ILE A 341 -4.79 11.09 -11.43
N LEU A 342 -5.38 12.26 -11.19
CA LEU A 342 -6.28 12.90 -12.15
C LEU A 342 -5.59 13.31 -13.46
N LEU A 343 -4.29 13.60 -13.42
CA LEU A 343 -3.48 13.89 -14.60
C LEU A 343 -3.07 12.64 -15.39
N GLY A 344 -3.20 11.44 -14.83
CA GLY A 344 -2.77 10.20 -15.50
C GLY A 344 -1.51 9.56 -14.93
N PHE A 345 -0.93 10.08 -13.85
CA PHE A 345 0.09 9.34 -13.10
C PHE A 345 -0.61 8.27 -12.28
N THR A 346 -0.57 7.05 -12.78
CA THR A 346 -1.30 5.91 -12.28
C THR A 346 -0.37 4.98 -11.51
N ARG A 347 -0.95 4.00 -10.80
CA ARG A 347 -0.22 2.95 -10.06
C ARG A 347 0.41 3.44 -8.75
N TYR A 348 1.52 4.16 -8.79
CA TYR A 348 2.32 4.44 -7.58
C TYR A 348 1.70 5.48 -6.67
N THR A 349 1.24 6.56 -7.29
CA THR A 349 0.45 7.63 -6.68
C THR A 349 -0.78 7.10 -5.96
N ALA A 350 -1.45 6.09 -6.55
CA ALA A 350 -2.65 5.47 -5.99
C ALA A 350 -2.35 4.72 -4.69
N PHE A 351 -1.22 4.00 -4.62
CA PHE A 351 -0.80 3.38 -3.37
C PHE A 351 -0.44 4.42 -2.30
N ILE A 352 0.34 5.43 -2.68
CA ILE A 352 0.72 6.51 -1.76
C ILE A 352 -0.52 7.24 -1.24
N PHE A 353 -1.52 7.47 -2.09
CA PHE A 353 -2.81 8.04 -1.69
C PHE A 353 -3.46 7.23 -0.56
N GLY A 354 -3.61 5.91 -0.73
CA GLY A 354 -4.19 5.03 0.29
C GLY A 354 -3.41 5.05 1.61
N TYR A 355 -2.08 5.09 1.55
CA TYR A 355 -1.25 5.16 2.76
C TYR A 355 -1.28 6.53 3.43
N LEU A 356 -1.39 7.62 2.69
CA LEU A 356 -1.58 8.97 3.24
C LEU A 356 -2.92 9.08 3.96
N VAL A 357 -4.00 8.50 3.41
CA VAL A 357 -5.29 8.37 4.11
C VAL A 357 -5.11 7.58 5.41
N THR A 358 -4.38 6.47 5.36
CA THR A 358 -4.09 5.66 6.55
C THR A 358 -3.33 6.47 7.61
N ILE A 359 -2.27 7.19 7.24
CA ILE A 359 -1.49 8.06 8.14
C ILE A 359 -2.37 9.13 8.80
N ILE A 360 -3.27 9.76 8.04
CA ILE A 360 -4.23 10.74 8.56
C ILE A 360 -5.20 10.07 9.54
N GLY A 361 -5.79 8.95 9.13
CA GLY A 361 -6.82 8.22 9.87
C GLY A 361 -6.35 7.65 11.19
N VAL A 362 -5.15 7.03 11.23
CA VAL A 362 -4.58 6.44 12.45
C VAL A 362 -3.67 7.39 13.22
N TYR A 363 -3.54 8.65 12.78
CA TYR A 363 -2.67 9.65 13.41
C TYR A 363 -1.20 9.20 13.51
N GLY A 364 -0.58 8.86 12.36
CA GLY A 364 0.80 8.35 12.29
C GLY A 364 1.90 9.28 12.83
N GLY A 365 1.57 10.51 13.24
CA GLY A 365 2.47 11.45 13.90
C GLY A 365 2.56 11.29 15.42
N ARG A 366 1.84 10.35 16.04
CA ARG A 366 1.81 10.19 17.51
C ARG A 366 3.04 9.52 18.11
N PHE A 367 3.83 8.84 17.29
CA PHE A 367 4.99 8.09 17.74
C PHE A 367 6.20 8.33 16.81
N ALA A 368 7.41 8.16 17.36
CA ALA A 368 8.68 8.34 16.65
C ALA A 368 8.71 9.57 15.73
N SER A 369 8.26 10.71 16.25
CA SER A 369 8.01 11.94 15.48
C SER A 369 8.39 13.16 16.29
N LEU A 370 8.69 14.26 15.60
CA LEU A 370 8.83 15.57 16.23
C LEU A 370 7.48 16.09 16.76
N ASP A 371 6.36 15.69 16.14
CA ASP A 371 5.01 16.01 16.61
C ASP A 371 4.67 15.38 17.97
N SER A 372 5.25 14.21 18.29
CA SER A 372 4.94 13.49 19.54
C SER A 372 5.27 14.31 20.79
N LYS A 373 6.26 15.22 20.71
CA LYS A 373 6.64 16.13 21.80
C LYS A 373 5.57 17.20 22.08
N LYS A 374 4.75 17.53 21.08
CA LYS A 374 3.67 18.54 21.15
C LYS A 374 2.29 17.89 21.33
N ALA A 375 2.18 16.60 21.04
CA ALA A 375 0.92 15.86 20.96
C ALA A 375 0.40 15.38 22.33
N GLN A 376 0.05 16.32 23.21
CA GLN A 376 -1.00 16.10 24.21
C GLN A 376 -2.37 16.62 23.74
N THR A 377 -2.45 17.20 22.54
CA THR A 377 -3.71 17.74 21.98
C THR A 377 -4.70 16.64 21.59
N GLU A 378 -5.98 16.90 21.83
CA GLU A 378 -7.11 16.01 21.52
C GLU A 378 -7.03 15.44 20.11
N ILE A 379 -7.11 14.11 20.02
CA ILE A 379 -7.19 13.38 18.76
C ILE A 379 -8.61 13.55 18.21
N ARG A 380 -8.79 14.36 17.16
CA ARG A 380 -10.07 14.52 16.46
C ARG A 380 -10.20 13.46 15.36
N SER A 381 -11.07 12.47 15.52
CA SER A 381 -11.36 11.57 14.40
C SER A 381 -11.98 12.37 13.25
N HIS A 382 -11.49 12.13 12.02
CA HIS A 382 -12.10 12.71 10.83
C HIS A 382 -13.38 11.90 10.53
N PHE A 383 -14.54 12.51 10.70
CA PHE A 383 -15.82 11.83 10.47
C PHE A 383 -16.34 12.10 9.06
N ILE A 384 -16.73 11.05 8.34
CA ILE A 384 -17.28 11.18 6.98
C ILE A 384 -18.79 11.42 7.09
N SER A 385 -19.23 12.61 6.67
CA SER A 385 -20.64 13.00 6.73
C SER A 385 -21.49 12.20 5.73
N GLY A 386 -22.79 12.06 6.01
CA GLY A 386 -23.71 11.30 5.14
C GLY A 386 -23.88 11.96 3.78
N LYS A 387 -23.88 13.30 3.78
CA LYS A 387 -23.87 14.12 2.56
C LYS A 387 -22.61 13.84 1.73
N LEU A 388 -21.43 13.80 2.36
CA LEU A 388 -20.18 13.49 1.66
C LEU A 388 -20.19 12.06 1.10
N MET A 389 -20.69 11.06 1.83
CA MET A 389 -20.82 9.70 1.30
C MET A 389 -21.73 9.64 0.08
N ALA A 390 -22.86 10.36 0.08
CA ALA A 390 -23.76 10.41 -1.08
C ALA A 390 -23.10 11.05 -2.31
N VAL A 391 -22.33 12.14 -2.11
CA VAL A 391 -21.54 12.76 -3.19
C VAL A 391 -20.49 11.79 -3.71
N LEU A 392 -19.74 11.14 -2.83
CA LEU A 392 -18.73 10.15 -3.20
C LEU A 392 -19.34 8.96 -3.96
N LEU A 393 -20.57 8.55 -3.61
CA LEU A 393 -21.27 7.48 -4.33
C LEU A 393 -21.61 7.92 -5.75
N GLY A 394 -22.14 9.13 -5.92
CA GLY A 394 -22.40 9.70 -7.25
C GLY A 394 -21.15 9.78 -8.12
N VAL A 395 -20.04 10.28 -7.56
CA VAL A 395 -18.73 10.33 -8.23
C VAL A 395 -18.23 8.93 -8.60
N SER A 396 -18.31 7.97 -7.68
CA SER A 396 -17.88 6.59 -7.90
C SER A 396 -18.66 5.93 -9.04
N LEU A 397 -19.99 6.09 -9.08
CA LEU A 397 -20.84 5.49 -10.11
C LEU A 397 -20.61 6.13 -11.48
N ALA A 398 -20.46 7.46 -11.52
CA ALA A 398 -20.15 8.17 -12.76
C ALA A 398 -18.79 7.77 -13.33
N ALA A 399 -17.75 7.68 -12.49
CA ALA A 399 -16.42 7.25 -12.89
C ALA A 399 -16.40 5.78 -13.33
N PHE A 400 -17.17 4.91 -12.68
CA PHE A 400 -17.30 3.51 -13.07
C PHE A 400 -17.91 3.38 -14.47
N ALA A 401 -19.01 4.09 -14.74
CA ALA A 401 -19.63 4.12 -16.06
C ALA A 401 -18.65 4.66 -17.13
N ALA A 402 -17.95 5.76 -16.83
CA ALA A 402 -16.94 6.32 -17.74
C ALA A 402 -15.79 5.34 -18.02
N THR A 403 -15.37 4.57 -17.02
CA THR A 403 -14.32 3.53 -17.15
C THR A 403 -14.77 2.40 -18.06
N ILE A 404 -16.02 1.93 -17.91
CA ILE A 404 -16.59 0.89 -18.79
C ILE A 404 -16.66 1.39 -20.24
N ILE A 405 -17.11 2.63 -20.45
CA ILE A 405 -17.25 3.22 -21.79
C ILE A 405 -15.88 3.41 -22.45
N SER A 406 -14.88 3.85 -21.69
CA SER A 406 -13.52 4.10 -22.22
C SER A 406 -12.80 2.80 -22.59
N GLY A 407 -13.22 1.67 -22.02
CA GLY A 407 -12.48 0.43 -22.10
C GLY A 407 -11.16 0.48 -21.31
N MET A 408 -10.59 -0.70 -21.06
CA MET A 408 -9.24 -0.87 -20.54
C MET A 408 -8.64 -2.07 -21.26
N VAL A 409 -7.39 -1.96 -21.68
CA VAL A 409 -6.65 -3.08 -22.25
C VAL A 409 -5.60 -3.57 -21.25
N PRO A 410 -5.30 -4.89 -21.22
CA PRO A 410 -4.21 -5.43 -20.40
C PRO A 410 -2.91 -4.66 -20.65
N ASP A 411 -2.22 -4.31 -19.57
CA ASP A 411 -0.96 -3.55 -19.54
C ASP A 411 -0.98 -2.15 -20.21
N GLY A 412 -2.14 -1.68 -20.67
CA GLY A 412 -2.29 -0.46 -21.46
C GLY A 412 -2.32 0.85 -20.68
N TYR A 413 -1.51 1.04 -19.64
CA TYR A 413 -1.47 2.33 -18.93
C TYR A 413 -1.10 3.51 -19.83
N SER A 414 -0.31 3.23 -20.87
CA SER A 414 0.05 4.17 -21.93
C SER A 414 -0.91 4.12 -23.13
N GLU A 415 -2.00 3.36 -23.09
CA GLU A 415 -2.93 3.17 -24.22
C GLU A 415 -4.39 3.48 -23.84
N THR A 416 -4.74 3.32 -22.56
CA THR A 416 -6.11 3.49 -22.04
C THR A 416 -6.09 4.21 -20.70
N MET A 417 -5.26 5.25 -20.60
CA MET A 417 -4.97 5.97 -19.35
C MET A 417 -6.24 6.51 -18.68
N GLY A 418 -7.18 7.04 -19.47
CA GLY A 418 -8.48 7.50 -18.95
C GLY A 418 -9.27 6.40 -18.23
N GLY A 419 -9.27 5.17 -18.75
CA GLY A 419 -9.90 4.02 -18.10
C GLY A 419 -9.25 3.70 -16.75
N PHE A 420 -7.92 3.67 -16.70
CA PHE A 420 -7.18 3.45 -15.45
C PHE A 420 -7.43 4.54 -14.40
N VAL A 421 -7.43 5.81 -14.80
CA VAL A 421 -7.75 6.93 -13.89
C VAL A 421 -9.19 6.83 -13.38
N GLY A 422 -10.14 6.52 -14.27
CA GLY A 422 -11.54 6.28 -13.89
C GLY A 422 -11.70 5.15 -12.87
N SER A 423 -10.90 4.08 -12.98
CA SER A 423 -10.91 2.98 -12.01
C SER A 423 -10.48 3.45 -10.61
N PHE A 424 -9.49 4.33 -10.50
CA PHE A 424 -9.08 4.89 -9.21
C PHE A 424 -10.10 5.87 -8.63
N ILE A 425 -10.70 6.71 -9.47
CA ILE A 425 -11.81 7.60 -9.08
C ILE A 425 -13.05 6.79 -8.66
N THR A 426 -13.17 5.53 -9.10
CA THR A 426 -14.20 4.61 -8.59
C THR A 426 -13.78 4.02 -7.24
N ILE A 427 -12.58 3.47 -7.15
CA ILE A 427 -12.10 2.74 -5.97
C ILE A 427 -12.01 3.63 -4.72
N PHE A 428 -11.39 4.82 -4.80
CA PHE A 428 -11.14 5.62 -3.60
C PHE A 428 -12.42 6.13 -2.93
N PRO A 429 -13.39 6.74 -3.64
CA PRO A 429 -14.68 7.10 -3.07
C PRO A 429 -15.41 5.91 -2.46
N ALA A 430 -15.41 4.74 -3.11
CA ALA A 430 -16.01 3.52 -2.56
C ALA A 430 -15.39 3.13 -1.20
N LEU A 431 -14.06 3.17 -1.08
CA LEU A 431 -13.36 2.90 0.18
C LEU A 431 -13.73 3.92 1.28
N PHE A 432 -13.86 5.20 0.93
CA PHE A 432 -14.30 6.23 1.88
C PHE A 432 -15.76 6.04 2.32
N ILE A 433 -16.66 5.62 1.42
CA ILE A 433 -18.05 5.30 1.75
C ILE A 433 -18.10 4.14 2.76
N VAL A 434 -17.36 3.06 2.50
CA VAL A 434 -17.27 1.93 3.43
C VAL A 434 -16.75 2.40 4.79
N THR A 435 -15.70 3.21 4.81
CA THR A 435 -15.14 3.76 6.07
C THR A 435 -16.15 4.62 6.82
N GLY A 436 -16.86 5.51 6.13
CA GLY A 436 -17.88 6.36 6.72
C GLY A 436 -19.08 5.58 7.26
N TYR A 437 -19.47 4.50 6.59
CA TYR A 437 -20.47 3.55 7.09
C TYR A 437 -20.02 2.89 8.39
N LEU A 438 -18.77 2.40 8.46
CA LEU A 438 -18.22 1.79 9.68
C LEU A 438 -18.19 2.79 10.85
N GLN A 439 -17.72 4.02 10.61
CA GLN A 439 -17.72 5.09 11.62
C GLN A 439 -19.11 5.36 12.21
N ARG A 440 -20.16 5.36 11.37
CA ARG A 440 -21.55 5.56 11.81
C ARG A 440 -22.05 4.39 12.65
N LYS A 441 -21.77 3.16 12.22
CA LYS A 441 -22.17 1.96 12.96
C LYS A 441 -21.61 1.97 14.39
N GLU A 442 -20.36 2.40 14.55
CA GLU A 442 -19.73 2.58 15.88
C GLU A 442 -20.39 3.68 16.70
N SER A 443 -20.72 4.83 16.09
CA SER A 443 -21.37 5.93 16.81
C SER A 443 -22.74 5.53 17.39
N VAL A 444 -23.51 4.72 16.66
CA VAL A 444 -24.82 4.20 17.12
C VAL A 444 -24.64 3.18 18.23
N SER A 445 -23.65 2.27 18.14
CA SER A 445 -23.41 1.27 19.20
C SER A 445 -22.98 1.91 20.52
N VAL A 446 -22.20 3.00 20.47
CA VAL A 446 -21.79 3.73 21.68
C VAL A 446 -22.98 4.46 22.31
N GLN A 447 -23.87 5.05 21.51
CA GLN A 447 -25.08 5.70 22.01
C GLN A 447 -26.05 4.70 22.67
N ASN A 448 -26.24 3.52 22.06
CA ASN A 448 -27.14 2.49 22.58
C ASN A 448 -26.55 1.68 23.75
N GLY A 449 -25.22 1.62 23.86
CA GLY A 449 -24.50 0.94 24.95
C GLY A 449 -24.16 1.83 26.15
N SER A 450 -24.49 3.14 26.09
CA SER A 450 -24.53 3.98 27.26
C SER A 450 -25.63 3.42 28.18
N PRO A 451 -25.35 3.03 29.44
CA PRO A 451 -26.41 2.68 30.37
C PRO A 451 -27.34 3.89 30.43
N THR A 452 -28.53 3.74 29.85
CA THR A 452 -29.69 4.53 30.24
C THR A 452 -29.68 4.51 31.75
N LYS A 453 -29.56 5.70 32.35
CA LYS A 453 -29.67 5.94 33.78
C LYS A 453 -30.74 5.00 34.33
N GLU A 454 -30.31 3.91 34.97
CA GLU A 454 -31.18 3.18 35.88
C GLU A 454 -31.50 4.19 36.98
N ALA A 455 -32.77 4.61 36.97
CA ALA A 455 -33.51 5.33 38.00
C ALA A 455 -32.70 6.22 38.95
N ALA A 456 -32.85 7.55 38.78
CA ALA A 456 -33.01 8.41 39.94
C ALA A 456 -34.52 8.52 40.21
#